data_AF-A0A1H7GRU7-F1
#
_entry.id   AF-A0A1H7GRU7-F1
#
_cell.length_a   1.000
_cell.length_b   1.000
_cell.length_c   1.000
_cell.angle_alpha   90.00
_cell.angle_beta   90.00
_cell.angle_gamma   90.00
#
_symmetry.space_group_name_H-M   'P 1'
#
loop_
_entity.id
_entity.type
_entity.pdbx_description
1 polymer ?
#
loop_
_entity_poly.entity_id
_entity_poly.type
_entity_poly.pdbx_seq_one_letter_code
_entity_poly.pdbx_strand_id
1 'polypeptide(L)'
;MSLEIRKSNFLFIESNFSDIISEVRDGANGIRSDSRSIRKTIVFHDFSKLICIEELDKGRNFIELYWYDWYETNQQLIMKFHAHYHPDGTPASIIQFDPFHIHSNDDKRHHNESFRELNDILEFIRLRQLSLKR
;
A
#
# COMPACT_ATOMS: atom_id res chain seq x y z
N MET A 1 12.77 -6.09 -11.22
CA MET A 1 13.74 -5.08 -10.72
C MET A 1 13.29 -4.70 -9.32
N SER A 2 14.23 -4.47 -8.40
CA SER A 2 13.90 -3.94 -7.07
C SER A 2 13.50 -2.47 -7.19
N LEU A 3 12.58 -2.00 -6.35
CA LEU A 3 12.23 -0.58 -6.22
C LEU A 3 13.25 0.21 -5.38
N GLU A 4 14.26 -0.46 -4.83
CA GLU A 4 15.24 0.10 -3.87
C GLU A 4 14.62 0.62 -2.56
N ILE A 5 13.34 0.35 -2.33
CA ILE A 5 12.62 0.63 -1.09
C ILE A 5 12.79 -0.55 -0.14
N ARG A 6 13.13 -0.28 1.12
CA ARG A 6 13.23 -1.33 2.14
C ARG A 6 11.84 -1.86 2.49
N LYS A 7 11.76 -3.16 2.81
CA LYS A 7 10.52 -3.75 3.34
C LYS A 7 9.99 -2.98 4.55
N SER A 8 8.67 -2.89 4.68
CA SER A 8 8.07 -2.12 5.78
C SER A 8 8.29 -2.79 7.14
N ASN A 9 8.48 -1.95 8.17
CA ASN A 9 8.54 -2.40 9.56
C ASN A 9 7.18 -2.18 10.23
N PHE A 10 6.31 -3.19 10.15
CA PHE A 10 4.93 -3.10 10.65
C PHE A 10 4.83 -2.90 12.18
N LEU A 11 5.81 -3.37 12.96
CA LEU A 11 5.86 -3.11 14.39
C LEU A 11 6.08 -1.61 14.68
N PHE A 12 7.00 -1.00 13.93
CA PHE A 12 7.28 0.43 14.07
C PHE A 12 6.14 1.29 13.51
N ILE A 13 5.53 0.86 12.40
CA ILE A 13 4.34 1.51 11.82
C ILE A 13 3.18 1.54 12.80
N GLU A 14 2.85 0.41 13.43
CA GLU A 14 1.76 0.32 14.41
C GLU A 14 2.01 1.28 15.59
N SER A 15 3.25 1.41 16.04
CA SER A 15 3.62 2.35 17.10
C SER A 15 3.56 3.82 16.68
N ASN A 16 4.03 4.16 15.47
CA ASN A 16 4.13 5.56 15.04
C ASN A 16 2.79 6.16 14.60
N PHE A 17 1.92 5.31 14.07
CA PHE A 17 0.61 5.70 13.56
C PHE A 17 -0.52 5.23 14.48
N SER A 18 -0.23 5.02 15.76
CA SER A 18 -1.20 4.53 16.75
C SER A 18 -2.43 5.46 16.92
N ASP A 19 -2.31 6.72 16.52
CA ASP A 19 -3.41 7.68 16.53
C ASP A 19 -4.44 7.45 15.42
N ILE A 20 -4.10 6.68 14.37
CA ILE A 20 -5.02 6.29 13.31
C ILE A 20 -5.19 4.78 13.16
N ILE A 21 -4.19 3.98 13.54
CA ILE A 21 -4.21 2.52 13.47
C ILE A 21 -4.83 1.95 14.74
N SER A 22 -5.83 1.10 14.56
CA SER A 22 -6.45 0.29 15.61
C SER A 22 -5.70 -1.01 15.84
N GLU A 23 -5.32 -1.70 14.75
CA GLU A 23 -4.54 -2.95 14.80
C GLU A 23 -3.88 -3.25 13.45
N VAL A 24 -2.79 -4.02 13.49
CA VAL A 24 -2.18 -4.64 12.30
C VAL A 24 -2.35 -6.15 12.34
N ARG A 25 -3.08 -6.70 11.38
CA ARG A 25 -3.34 -8.14 11.26
C ARG A 25 -2.36 -8.80 10.29
N ASP A 26 -1.96 -10.03 10.60
CA ASP A 26 -1.22 -10.85 9.64
C ASP A 26 -2.14 -11.40 8.56
N GLY A 27 -1.73 -11.20 7.31
CA GLY A 27 -2.41 -11.65 6.11
C GLY A 27 -3.19 -10.57 5.37
N ALA A 28 -3.46 -10.88 4.10
CA ALA A 28 -4.26 -10.11 3.16
C ALA A 28 -5.23 -11.09 2.48
N ASN A 29 -6.53 -10.82 2.53
CA ASN A 29 -7.57 -11.68 1.91
C ASN A 29 -7.47 -13.17 2.30
N GLY A 30 -7.13 -13.46 3.56
CA GLY A 30 -6.99 -14.83 4.06
C GLY A 30 -5.65 -15.52 3.77
N ILE A 31 -4.75 -14.86 3.04
CA ILE A 31 -3.40 -15.38 2.72
C ILE A 31 -2.39 -14.73 3.66
N ARG A 32 -1.62 -15.54 4.38
CA ARG A 32 -0.59 -15.08 5.34
C ARG A 32 0.69 -14.63 4.65
N SER A 33 1.53 -13.94 5.41
CA SER A 33 2.90 -13.63 5.00
C SER A 33 3.71 -14.94 4.83
N ASP A 34 4.69 -14.91 3.94
CA ASP A 34 5.64 -16.01 3.73
C ASP A 34 7.08 -15.47 3.61
N SER A 35 8.01 -16.33 3.18
CA SER A 35 9.43 -15.97 3.11
C SER A 35 9.78 -14.90 2.07
N ARG A 36 8.92 -14.67 1.07
CA ARG A 36 9.12 -13.72 -0.02
C ARG A 36 8.03 -12.66 -0.10
N SER A 37 6.92 -12.85 0.59
CA SER A 37 5.81 -11.92 0.54
C SER A 37 5.39 -11.49 1.94
N ILE A 38 5.29 -10.18 2.17
CA ILE A 38 4.68 -9.62 3.37
C ILE A 38 3.23 -9.30 3.04
N ARG A 39 2.31 -9.84 3.84
CA ARG A 39 0.87 -9.61 3.69
C ARG A 39 0.31 -9.15 5.02
N LYS A 40 -0.22 -7.94 5.06
CA LYS A 40 -0.77 -7.33 6.27
C LYS A 40 -2.10 -6.64 5.96
N THR A 41 -2.96 -6.57 6.97
CA THR A 41 -4.15 -5.72 6.92
C THR A 41 -4.06 -4.75 8.07
N ILE A 42 -3.89 -3.46 7.76
CA ILE A 42 -3.96 -2.38 8.73
C ILE A 42 -5.44 -1.99 8.88
N VAL A 43 -5.96 -2.04 10.10
CA VAL A 43 -7.31 -1.57 10.42
C VAL A 43 -7.19 -0.23 11.12
N PHE A 44 -7.87 0.78 10.61
CA PHE A 44 -7.86 2.11 11.20
C PHE A 44 -9.00 2.27 12.23
N HIS A 45 -8.93 3.32 13.08
CA HIS A 45 -9.96 3.60 14.08
C HIS A 45 -11.33 3.94 13.51
N ASP A 46 -11.41 4.38 12.25
CA ASP A 46 -12.66 4.56 11.51
C ASP A 46 -13.19 3.26 10.88
N PHE A 47 -12.54 2.12 11.17
CA PHE A 47 -12.77 0.78 10.60
C PHE A 47 -12.50 0.64 9.10
N SER A 48 -11.99 1.68 8.43
CA SER A 48 -11.41 1.54 7.10
C SER A 48 -10.16 0.66 7.18
N LYS A 49 -9.74 0.08 6.05
CA LYS A 49 -8.67 -0.93 6.02
C LYS A 49 -7.71 -0.67 4.88
N LEU A 50 -6.41 -0.71 5.17
CA LEU A 50 -5.37 -0.76 4.16
C LEU A 50 -4.85 -2.20 4.07
N ILE A 51 -5.08 -2.85 2.93
CA ILE A 51 -4.53 -4.16 2.63
C ILE A 51 -3.15 -3.94 2.02
N CYS A 52 -2.11 -4.48 2.67
CA CYS A 52 -0.73 -4.33 2.24
C CYS A 52 -0.14 -5.65 1.75
N ILE A 53 0.36 -5.66 0.52
CA ILE A 53 1.11 -6.77 -0.05
C ILE A 53 2.44 -6.23 -0.57
N GLU A 54 3.55 -6.77 -0.08
CA GLU A 54 4.92 -6.49 -0.57
C GLU A 54 5.53 -7.79 -1.05
N GLU A 55 6.00 -7.84 -2.29
CA GLU A 55 6.84 -8.93 -2.78
C GLU A 55 8.31 -8.51 -2.72
N LEU A 56 9.13 -9.37 -2.14
CA LEU A 56 10.51 -9.06 -1.79
C LEU A 56 11.50 -9.65 -2.80
N ASP A 57 12.62 -8.94 -2.90
CA ASP A 57 13.79 -9.37 -3.67
C ASP A 57 14.37 -10.68 -3.13
N LYS A 58 15.29 -11.29 -3.89
CA LYS A 58 15.97 -12.52 -3.45
C LYS A 58 16.68 -12.35 -2.10
N GLY A 59 17.17 -11.14 -1.80
CA GLY A 59 17.79 -10.78 -0.52
C GLY A 59 16.79 -10.55 0.62
N ARG A 60 15.49 -10.47 0.34
CA ARG A 60 14.39 -10.22 1.29
C ARG A 60 14.51 -8.92 2.08
N ASN A 61 15.21 -7.94 1.50
CA ASN A 61 15.49 -6.66 2.14
C ASN A 61 14.79 -5.50 1.43
N PHE A 62 14.57 -5.65 0.13
CA PHE A 62 13.96 -4.64 -0.71
C PHE A 62 12.68 -5.15 -1.35
N ILE A 63 11.77 -4.22 -1.59
CA ILE A 63 10.50 -4.47 -2.25
C ILE A 63 10.74 -4.51 -3.77
N GLU A 64 10.35 -5.59 -4.44
CA GLU A 64 10.29 -5.69 -5.91
C GLU A 64 9.01 -5.07 -6.46
N LEU A 65 7.90 -5.24 -5.73
CA LEU A 65 6.63 -4.59 -6.00
C LEU A 65 5.75 -4.56 -4.75
N TYR A 66 4.76 -3.66 -4.75
CA TYR A 66 3.73 -3.65 -3.72
C TYR A 66 2.35 -3.27 -4.25
N TRP A 67 1.33 -3.72 -3.51
CA TRP A 67 -0.06 -3.32 -3.65
C TRP A 67 -0.61 -2.91 -2.29
N TYR A 68 -0.92 -1.63 -2.14
CA TYR A 68 -1.55 -1.09 -0.95
C TYR A 68 -2.94 -0.55 -1.30
N ASP A 69 -3.97 -1.33 -0.95
CA ASP A 69 -5.34 -1.06 -1.35
C ASP A 69 -6.14 -0.59 -0.14
N TRP A 70 -6.64 0.64 -0.20
CA TRP A 70 -7.38 1.28 0.88
C TRP A 70 -8.88 1.18 0.63
N TYR A 71 -9.58 0.58 1.59
CA TYR A 71 -11.01 0.34 1.55
C TYR A 71 -11.73 1.01 2.71
N GLU A 72 -12.92 1.47 2.43
CA GLU A 72 -13.91 1.94 3.41
C GLU A 72 -14.46 0.76 4.23
N THR A 73 -15.13 1.07 5.33
CA THR A 73 -15.78 0.08 6.23
C THR A 73 -16.69 -0.92 5.50
N ASN A 74 -17.36 -0.46 4.44
CA ASN A 74 -18.29 -1.23 3.60
C ASN A 74 -17.59 -1.95 2.43
N GLN A 75 -16.26 -2.07 2.45
CA GLN A 75 -15.43 -2.68 1.41
C GLN A 75 -15.42 -1.93 0.07
N GLN A 76 -15.96 -0.72 0.00
CA GLN A 76 -15.78 0.14 -1.17
C GLN A 76 -14.33 0.60 -1.23
N LEU A 77 -13.74 0.52 -2.42
CA LEU A 77 -12.41 1.04 -2.67
C LEU A 77 -12.41 2.56 -2.46
N ILE A 78 -11.37 3.07 -1.81
CA ILE A 78 -11.09 4.51 -1.68
C ILE A 78 -9.94 4.89 -2.62
N MET A 79 -8.84 4.14 -2.57
CA MET A 79 -7.65 4.38 -3.37
C MET A 79 -6.75 3.15 -3.38
N LYS A 80 -6.05 2.93 -4.49
CA LYS A 80 -4.93 1.99 -4.56
C LYS A 80 -3.63 2.75 -4.70
N PHE A 81 -2.60 2.33 -3.99
CA PHE A 81 -1.22 2.80 -4.14
C PHE A 81 -0.36 1.61 -4.55
N HIS A 82 0.08 1.59 -5.79
CA HIS A 82 0.80 0.46 -6.37
C HIS A 82 2.19 0.89 -6.81
N ALA A 83 3.13 -0.04 -6.70
CA ALA A 83 4.41 0.08 -7.35
C ALA A 83 4.84 -1.24 -7.96
N HIS A 84 5.00 -1.27 -9.28
CA HIS A 84 5.55 -2.41 -9.99
C HIS A 84 6.03 -1.99 -11.38
N TYR A 85 6.92 -2.78 -11.95
CA TYR A 85 7.25 -2.69 -13.37
C TYR A 85 6.50 -3.76 -14.14
N HIS A 86 6.03 -3.43 -15.33
CA HIS A 86 5.53 -4.39 -16.29
C HIS A 86 6.65 -4.79 -17.27
N PRO A 87 7.26 -5.99 -17.12
CA PRO A 87 8.39 -6.37 -17.96
C PRO A 87 7.97 -6.70 -19.40
N ASP A 88 6.79 -7.27 -19.64
CA ASP A 88 6.41 -7.80 -20.96
C ASP A 88 4.92 -7.58 -21.31
N GLY A 89 4.64 -7.33 -22.60
CA GLY A 89 3.29 -7.42 -23.20
C GLY A 89 2.27 -6.36 -22.78
N THR A 90 2.64 -5.41 -21.91
CA THR A 90 1.72 -4.37 -21.42
C THR A 90 1.70 -3.16 -22.35
N PRO A 91 0.53 -2.57 -22.68
CA PRO A 91 0.46 -1.37 -23.51
C PRO A 91 1.25 -0.18 -22.93
N ALA A 92 1.90 0.60 -23.81
CA ALA A 92 2.64 1.80 -23.41
C ALA A 92 1.77 2.84 -22.66
N SER A 93 0.46 2.88 -22.95
CA SER A 93 -0.51 3.72 -22.25
C SER A 93 -0.70 3.34 -20.78
N ILE A 94 -0.26 2.15 -20.36
CA ILE A 94 -0.24 1.70 -18.97
C ILE A 94 1.17 1.84 -18.39
N ILE A 95 2.20 1.34 -19.11
CA ILE A 95 3.61 1.38 -18.68
C ILE A 95 4.07 2.79 -18.34
N GLN A 96 3.51 3.82 -19.00
CA GLN A 96 3.89 5.20 -18.71
C GLN A 96 3.76 5.54 -17.23
N PHE A 97 2.87 4.92 -16.45
CA PHE A 97 2.67 5.19 -15.02
C PHE A 97 3.61 4.40 -14.09
N ASP A 98 4.41 3.49 -14.62
CA ASP A 98 5.33 2.68 -13.81
C ASP A 98 6.49 3.52 -13.24
N PRO A 99 7.05 3.13 -12.08
CA PRO A 99 6.54 2.07 -11.22
C PRO A 99 5.42 2.56 -10.32
N PHE A 100 5.49 3.81 -9.83
CA PHE A 100 4.61 4.32 -8.78
C PHE A 100 3.36 4.99 -9.35
N HIS A 101 2.20 4.46 -8.98
CA HIS A 101 0.94 5.01 -9.44
C HIS A 101 -0.19 4.76 -8.45
N ILE A 102 -1.22 5.62 -8.55
CA ILE A 102 -2.47 5.49 -7.80
C ILE A 102 -3.62 5.15 -8.72
N HIS A 103 -4.57 4.37 -8.22
CA HIS A 103 -5.85 4.15 -8.89
C HIS A 103 -6.95 4.82 -8.06
N SER A 104 -7.76 5.65 -8.71
CA SER A 104 -9.01 6.16 -8.14
C SER A 104 -10.15 5.17 -8.32
N ASN A 105 -11.31 5.47 -7.73
CA ASN A 105 -12.49 4.60 -7.75
C ASN A 105 -13.07 4.34 -9.14
N ASP A 106 -12.74 5.16 -10.13
CA ASP A 106 -13.07 4.97 -11.54
C ASP A 106 -11.96 4.25 -12.33
N ASP A 107 -11.01 3.62 -11.62
CA ASP A 107 -9.86 2.88 -12.15
C ASP A 107 -8.92 3.73 -13.04
N LYS A 108 -9.00 5.06 -12.92
CA LYS A 108 -8.03 5.95 -13.56
C LYS A 108 -6.68 5.86 -12.86
N ARG A 109 -5.63 5.75 -13.66
CA ARG A 109 -4.24 5.74 -13.20
C ARG A 109 -3.65 7.12 -13.23
N HIS A 110 -2.95 7.47 -12.15
CA HIS A 110 -2.16 8.69 -12.06
C HIS A 110 -0.76 8.35 -11.56
N HIS A 111 0.25 9.03 -12.09
CA HIS A 111 1.60 8.97 -11.55
C HIS A 111 1.62 9.37 -10.08
N ASN A 112 2.43 8.67 -9.29
CA ASN A 112 2.57 8.93 -7.87
C ASN A 112 4.03 8.95 -7.42
N GLU A 113 4.70 10.08 -7.62
CA GLU A 113 6.08 10.25 -7.15
C GLU A 113 6.15 10.70 -5.68
N SER A 114 5.02 11.02 -5.06
CA SER A 114 4.95 11.63 -3.72
C SER A 114 4.74 10.63 -2.60
N PHE A 115 4.01 9.53 -2.85
CA PHE A 115 3.66 8.53 -1.83
C PHE A 115 4.23 7.17 -2.21
N ARG A 116 5.56 7.00 -2.04
CA ARG A 116 6.29 5.81 -2.49
C ARG A 116 6.43 4.76 -1.40
N GLU A 117 6.59 5.20 -0.16
CA GLU A 117 6.74 4.30 0.97
C GLU A 117 5.43 4.20 1.76
N LEU A 118 5.24 3.10 2.49
CA LEU A 118 4.04 2.90 3.30
C LEU A 118 3.87 4.01 4.34
N ASN A 119 4.96 4.57 4.88
CA ASN A 119 4.91 5.69 5.81
C ASN A 119 4.31 6.96 5.16
N ASP A 120 4.70 7.29 3.92
CA ASP A 120 4.17 8.46 3.20
C ASP A 120 2.67 8.32 2.97
N ILE A 121 2.24 7.10 2.60
CA ILE A 121 0.85 6.75 2.35
C ILE A 121 0.04 6.84 3.64
N LEU A 122 0.58 6.35 4.76
CA LEU A 122 -0.07 6.44 6.06
C LEU A 122 -0.19 7.88 6.55
N GLU A 123 0.81 8.74 6.31
CA GLU A 123 0.70 10.18 6.60
C GLU A 123 -0.37 10.85 5.73
N PHE A 124 -0.48 10.50 4.44
CA PHE A 124 -1.58 10.96 3.61
C PHE A 124 -2.95 10.55 4.17
N ILE A 125 -3.10 9.28 4.54
CA ILE A 125 -4.34 8.75 5.14
C ILE A 125 -4.65 9.49 6.45
N ARG A 126 -3.65 9.70 7.30
CA ARG A 126 -3.75 10.44 8.56
C ARG A 126 -4.31 11.84 8.34
N LEU A 127 -3.72 12.59 7.42
CA LEU A 127 -4.15 13.96 7.09
C LEU A 127 -5.58 13.98 6.51
N ARG A 128 -5.95 12.99 5.68
CA ARG A 128 -7.32 12.86 5.17
C ARG A 128 -8.32 12.57 6.28
N GLN A 129 -8.02 11.67 7.20
CA GLN A 129 -8.91 11.38 8.33
C GLN A 129 -9.10 12.61 9.22
N LEU A 130 -8.04 13.38 9.46
CA LEU A 130 -8.13 14.63 10.21
C LEU A 130 -8.97 15.70 9.50
N SER A 131 -8.93 15.77 8.18
CA SER A 131 -9.72 16.76 7.42
C SER A 131 -11.22 16.46 7.40
N LEU A 132 -11.60 15.17 7.54
CA LEU A 132 -12.99 14.71 7.59
C LEU A 132 -13.64 14.82 8.98
N LYS A 133 -12.85 14.95 10.06
CA LYS A 133 -13.34 15.11 11.44
C LYS A 133 -13.82 16.55 11.76
N ARG A 134 -14.10 17.36 10.74
CA ARG A 134 -14.56 18.75 10.87
C ARG A 134 -16.07 18.84 10.98
#